data_AF-H0GPA4-F1
#
_entry.id   AF-H0GPA4-F1
#
_cell.length_a   1.000
_cell.length_b   1.000
_cell.length_c   1.000
_cell.angle_alpha   90.00
_cell.angle_beta   90.00
_cell.angle_gamma   90.00
#
_symmetry.space_group_name_H-M   'P 1'
#
loop_
_entity.id
_entity.type
_entity.pdbx_description
1 polymer ?
#
loop_
_entity_poly.entity_id
_entity_poly.type
_entity_poly.pdbx_seq_one_letter_code
_entity_poly.pdbx_strand_id
1 'polypeptide(L)'
;MSYNNPYQLETPFEESYELDEGSSAIGAEGHDFVGFMNKISQINRDLDKYDHTIDQVDSLHKRLLTEVNEEQASHLRHSLDNFVAQATDLQFKLKNEIKSAQRDGIHDTNKQAQAENSRQRFLKLIQDYRIVDSNYKEENKEQAKRQYMIIQPEATEDEVEAAISDVGGQQIFSQALLNANRRGEAKTALAEVQARHQELLKLEKSMAELTQLFNDMEELVIEQQENVDVIDKNVEDAQLDVEQGVGHTDKAVKSARKARKNKIRCWLIVFAIIVVVVVVVVVPAVVKTR
;
A
#
# COMPACT_ATOMS: atom_id res chain seq x y z
N MET A 1 -16.12 35.36 49.45
CA MET A 1 -16.69 34.02 49.17
C MET A 1 -15.54 33.13 48.76
N SER A 2 -15.04 32.31 49.70
CA SER A 2 -13.92 31.40 49.49
C SER A 2 -14.49 29.98 49.49
N TYR A 3 -14.27 29.22 48.42
CA TYR A 3 -14.67 27.82 48.35
C TYR A 3 -13.70 26.98 49.17
N ASN A 4 -14.14 26.58 50.36
CA ASN A 4 -13.41 25.67 51.23
C ASN A 4 -13.65 24.24 50.72
N ASN A 5 -12.61 23.57 50.21
CA ASN A 5 -12.66 22.20 49.70
C ASN A 5 -12.54 21.22 50.90
N PRO A 6 -13.58 20.45 51.25
CA PRO A 6 -13.61 19.69 52.51
C PRO A 6 -12.95 18.29 52.43
N TYR A 7 -11.98 18.09 51.53
CA TYR A 7 -11.32 16.79 51.32
C TYR A 7 -9.79 16.81 51.51
N GLN A 8 -9.24 17.75 52.29
CA GLN A 8 -7.89 17.60 52.81
C GLN A 8 -7.91 16.66 54.03
N LEU A 9 -7.75 15.37 53.77
CA LEU A 9 -7.36 14.38 54.77
C LEU A 9 -5.84 14.22 54.67
N GLU A 10 -5.14 14.61 55.73
CA GLU A 10 -3.71 14.34 55.94
C GLU A 10 -3.45 12.83 55.87
N THR A 11 -2.69 12.40 54.86
CA THR A 11 -2.19 11.03 54.75
C THR A 11 -0.79 10.95 55.38
N PRO A 12 -0.56 10.13 56.43
CA PRO A 12 0.74 10.04 57.12
C PRO A 12 1.73 9.10 56.41
N PHE A 13 1.79 9.14 55.08
CA PHE A 13 2.72 8.31 54.30
C PHE A 13 3.16 9.06 53.04
N GLU A 14 3.98 10.09 53.21
CA GLU A 14 4.86 10.59 52.15
C GLU A 14 6.07 9.65 52.07
N GLU A 15 5.89 8.51 51.41
CA GLU A 15 7.03 7.83 50.81
C GLU A 15 7.25 8.53 49.47
N SER A 16 8.26 9.42 49.44
CA SER A 16 8.71 10.11 48.24
C SER A 16 9.20 9.06 47.24
N TYR A 17 8.32 8.66 46.33
CA TYR A 17 8.76 7.99 45.12
C TYR A 17 9.57 9.01 44.33
N GLU A 18 10.90 8.94 44.46
CA GLU A 18 11.80 9.52 43.47
C GLU A 18 11.45 8.87 42.13
N LEU A 19 10.81 9.63 41.26
CA LEU A 19 10.76 9.31 39.84
C LEU A 19 12.21 9.37 39.36
N ASP A 20 12.84 8.21 39.23
CA ASP A 20 14.06 8.05 38.47
C ASP A 20 13.83 8.69 37.09
N GLU A 21 14.57 9.76 36.81
CA GLU A 21 14.57 10.50 35.53
C GLU A 21 15.20 9.65 34.41
N GLY A 22 14.73 8.42 34.24
CA GLY A 22 15.02 7.55 33.11
C GLY A 22 14.13 7.88 31.89
N SER A 23 13.84 9.15 31.61
CA SER A 23 12.97 9.56 30.50
C SER A 23 13.73 10.36 29.44
N SER A 24 14.73 9.73 28.82
CA SER A 24 15.34 10.24 27.58
C SER A 24 15.34 9.22 26.42
N ALA A 25 14.95 7.96 26.65
CA ALA A 25 15.00 6.91 25.62
C ALA A 25 13.67 6.67 24.89
N ILE A 26 12.52 6.80 25.56
CA ILE A 26 11.20 6.43 25.00
C ILE A 26 10.71 7.45 23.95
N GLY A 27 11.12 8.72 24.04
CA GLY A 27 10.74 9.75 23.08
C GLY A 27 11.48 9.67 21.73
N ALA A 28 12.68 9.07 21.71
CA ALA A 28 13.51 8.99 20.51
C ALA A 28 13.04 7.88 19.55
N GLU A 29 12.71 6.69 20.08
CA GLU A 29 12.21 5.56 19.27
C GLU A 29 10.83 5.83 18.68
N GLY A 30 9.93 6.49 19.43
CA GLY A 30 8.61 6.88 18.91
C GLY A 30 8.69 7.88 17.75
N HIS A 31 9.62 8.82 17.81
CA HIS A 31 9.83 9.80 16.73
C HIS A 31 10.45 9.15 15.49
N ASP A 32 11.39 8.21 15.68
CA ASP A 32 12.01 7.45 14.58
C ASP A 32 11.00 6.54 13.87
N PHE A 33 10.14 5.84 14.62
CA PHE A 33 9.06 5.02 14.04
C PHE A 33 8.02 5.85 13.29
N VAL A 34 7.63 7.02 13.82
CA VAL A 34 6.74 7.95 13.12
C VAL A 34 7.36 8.44 11.81
N GLY A 35 8.66 8.76 11.81
CA GLY A 35 9.40 9.11 10.60
C GLY A 35 9.35 8.01 9.55
N PHE A 36 9.58 6.76 9.95
CA PHE A 36 9.48 5.60 9.07
C PHE A 36 8.05 5.40 8.52
N MET A 37 7.02 5.47 9.36
CA MET A 37 5.64 5.30 8.92
C MET A 37 5.19 6.39 7.95
N ASN A 38 5.73 7.62 8.08
CA ASN A 38 5.53 8.68 7.10
C ASN A 38 6.17 8.32 5.74
N LYS A 39 7.36 7.72 5.71
CA LYS A 39 7.99 7.22 4.47
C LYS A 39 7.14 6.13 3.83
N ILE A 40 6.67 5.14 4.60
CA ILE A 40 5.79 4.07 4.10
C ILE A 40 4.47 4.63 3.55
N SER A 41 3.89 5.62 4.25
CA SER A 41 2.68 6.29 3.78
C SER A 41 2.91 7.02 2.45
N GLN A 42 4.09 7.63 2.27
CA GLN A 42 4.46 8.27 1.02
C GLN A 42 4.65 7.25 -0.11
N ILE A 43 5.37 6.15 0.15
CA ILE A 43 5.55 5.04 -0.79
C ILE A 43 4.18 4.50 -1.24
N ASN A 44 3.27 4.25 -0.30
CA ASN A 44 1.93 3.73 -0.64
C ASN A 44 1.12 4.71 -1.49
N ARG A 45 1.22 6.03 -1.26
CA ARG A 45 0.59 7.04 -2.12
C ARG A 45 1.19 7.07 -3.51
N ASP A 46 2.52 6.91 -3.61
CA ASP A 46 3.19 6.84 -4.92
C ASP A 46 2.84 5.53 -5.64
N LEU A 47 2.60 4.42 -4.93
CA LEU A 47 2.07 3.18 -5.49
C LEU A 47 0.63 3.36 -5.99
N ASP A 48 -0.24 4.04 -5.25
CA ASP A 48 -1.61 4.36 -5.70
C ASP A 48 -1.58 5.21 -6.98
N LYS A 49 -0.65 6.17 -7.03
CA LYS A 49 -0.46 7.01 -8.22
C LYS A 49 0.07 6.19 -9.40
N TYR A 50 1.00 5.28 -9.16
CA TYR A 50 1.56 4.39 -10.18
C TYR A 50 0.49 3.45 -10.75
N ASP A 51 -0.34 2.86 -9.89
CA ASP A 51 -1.52 2.05 -10.27
C ASP A 51 -2.45 2.85 -11.19
N HIS A 52 -2.81 4.08 -10.80
CA HIS A 52 -3.62 4.96 -11.63
C HIS A 52 -2.95 5.31 -12.98
N THR A 53 -1.64 5.54 -12.99
CA THR A 53 -0.90 5.81 -14.24
C THR A 53 -0.97 4.60 -15.18
N ILE A 54 -0.84 3.37 -14.66
CA ILE A 54 -0.97 2.14 -15.46
C ILE A 54 -2.38 2.03 -16.07
N ASP A 55 -3.43 2.31 -15.29
CA ASP A 55 -4.81 2.33 -15.80
C ASP A 55 -5.01 3.36 -16.91
N GLN A 56 -4.38 4.55 -16.78
CA GLN A 56 -4.45 5.57 -17.83
C GLN A 56 -3.73 5.11 -19.10
N VAL A 57 -2.57 4.45 -18.98
CA VAL A 57 -1.84 3.87 -20.12
C VAL A 57 -2.69 2.83 -20.83
N ASP A 58 -3.27 1.87 -20.10
CA ASP A 58 -4.15 0.83 -20.66
C ASP A 58 -5.37 1.43 -21.40
N SER A 59 -6.03 2.41 -20.77
CA SER A 59 -7.14 3.13 -21.39
C SER A 59 -6.73 3.87 -22.67
N LEU A 60 -5.57 4.53 -22.67
CA LEU A 60 -5.05 5.24 -23.85
C LEU A 60 -4.68 4.26 -24.98
N HIS A 61 -4.04 3.14 -24.65
CA HIS A 61 -3.76 2.05 -25.58
C HIS A 61 -5.04 1.56 -26.26
N LYS A 62 -6.07 1.21 -25.48
CA LYS A 62 -7.37 0.77 -26.00
C LYS A 62 -8.02 1.81 -26.91
N ARG A 63 -7.97 3.09 -26.52
CA ARG A 63 -8.52 4.19 -27.34
C ARG A 63 -7.78 4.36 -28.66
N LEU A 64 -6.44 4.30 -28.63
CA LEU A 64 -5.59 4.40 -29.82
C LEU A 64 -5.87 3.30 -30.84
N LEU A 65 -6.26 2.09 -30.40
CA LEU A 65 -6.62 0.99 -31.31
C LEU A 65 -7.93 1.22 -32.06
N THR A 66 -8.83 2.04 -31.51
CA THR A 66 -10.14 2.37 -32.10
C THR A 66 -10.20 3.73 -32.78
N GLU A 67 -9.25 4.61 -32.50
CA GLU A 67 -9.27 5.98 -33.00
C GLU A 67 -8.91 6.02 -34.49
N VAL A 68 -9.76 6.66 -35.29
CA VAL A 68 -9.58 6.79 -36.76
C VAL A 68 -9.20 8.21 -37.17
N ASN A 69 -9.39 9.19 -36.28
CA ASN A 69 -9.03 10.58 -36.55
C ASN A 69 -7.56 10.84 -36.16
N GLU A 70 -6.75 11.24 -37.13
CA GLU A 70 -5.31 11.48 -36.95
C GLU A 70 -4.99 12.62 -35.97
N GLU A 71 -5.80 13.69 -35.94
CA GLU A 71 -5.61 14.80 -34.99
C GLU A 71 -5.83 14.31 -33.55
N GLN A 72 -6.92 13.56 -33.34
CA GLN A 72 -7.25 13.00 -32.03
C GLN A 72 -6.24 11.93 -31.62
N ALA A 73 -5.80 11.06 -32.54
CA ALA A 73 -4.77 10.06 -32.31
C ALA A 73 -3.44 10.70 -31.90
N SER A 74 -3.04 11.80 -32.54
CA SER A 74 -1.86 12.57 -32.13
C SER A 74 -1.95 13.07 -30.68
N HIS A 75 -3.09 13.64 -30.28
CA HIS A 75 -3.29 14.07 -28.88
C HIS A 75 -3.25 12.91 -27.88
N LEU A 76 -3.79 11.75 -28.25
CA LEU A 76 -3.73 10.53 -27.43
C LEU A 76 -2.28 10.02 -27.29
N ARG A 77 -1.51 10.00 -28.37
CA ARG A 77 -0.08 9.63 -28.34
C ARG A 77 0.74 10.54 -27.44
N HIS A 78 0.53 11.86 -27.51
CA HIS A 78 1.20 12.80 -26.60
C HIS A 78 0.82 12.55 -25.14
N SER A 79 -0.46 12.28 -24.88
CA SER A 79 -0.93 11.95 -23.53
C SER A 79 -0.30 10.66 -23.02
N LEU A 80 -0.19 9.64 -23.88
CA LEU A 80 0.46 8.37 -23.59
C LEU A 80 1.94 8.58 -23.26
N ASP A 81 2.69 9.28 -24.10
CA ASP A 81 4.10 9.57 -23.86
C ASP A 81 4.32 10.28 -22.50
N ASN A 82 3.40 11.18 -22.11
CA ASN A 82 3.44 11.84 -20.79
C ASN A 82 3.20 10.86 -19.63
N PHE A 83 2.23 9.96 -19.75
CA PHE A 83 1.95 8.96 -18.70
C PHE A 83 3.05 7.90 -18.60
N VAL A 84 3.63 7.49 -19.73
CA VAL A 84 4.80 6.59 -19.75
C VAL A 84 5.98 7.26 -19.04
N ALA A 85 6.29 8.52 -19.35
CA ALA A 85 7.34 9.26 -18.66
C ALA A 85 7.07 9.38 -17.14
N GLN A 86 5.83 9.69 -16.77
CA GLN A 86 5.42 9.72 -15.35
C GLN A 86 5.58 8.35 -14.67
N ALA A 87 5.26 7.26 -15.37
CA ALA A 87 5.45 5.91 -14.85
C ALA A 87 6.93 5.61 -14.60
N THR A 88 7.82 5.96 -15.54
CA THR A 88 9.28 5.80 -15.38
C THR A 88 9.83 6.59 -14.19
N ASP A 89 9.38 7.84 -14.00
CA ASP A 89 9.79 8.66 -12.86
C ASP A 89 9.33 8.04 -11.53
N LEU A 90 8.09 7.55 -11.47
CA LEU A 90 7.55 6.86 -10.28
C LEU A 90 8.28 5.55 -10.01
N GLN A 91 8.61 4.78 -11.03
CA GLN A 91 9.39 3.54 -10.90
C GLN A 91 10.75 3.79 -10.27
N PHE A 92 11.48 4.80 -10.74
CA PHE A 92 12.79 5.16 -10.18
C PHE A 92 12.67 5.64 -8.72
N LYS A 93 11.67 6.48 -8.43
CA LYS A 93 11.40 6.97 -7.08
C LYS A 93 11.05 5.82 -6.12
N LEU A 94 10.06 5.00 -6.47
CA LEU A 94 9.59 3.86 -5.68
C LEU A 94 10.71 2.86 -5.43
N LYS A 95 11.51 2.51 -6.44
CA LYS A 95 12.68 1.65 -6.29
C LYS A 95 13.62 2.16 -5.20
N ASN A 96 13.97 3.44 -5.22
CA ASN A 96 14.91 4.01 -4.26
C ASN A 96 14.32 4.14 -2.86
N GLU A 97 13.06 4.57 -2.75
CA GLU A 97 12.37 4.71 -1.46
C GLU A 97 12.12 3.36 -0.79
N ILE A 98 11.70 2.34 -1.55
CA ILE A 98 11.52 0.98 -1.03
C ILE A 98 12.87 0.38 -0.62
N LYS A 99 13.93 0.54 -1.43
CA LYS A 99 15.29 0.12 -1.03
C LYS A 99 15.75 0.81 0.25
N SER A 100 15.45 2.10 0.42
CA SER A 100 15.75 2.82 1.65
C SER A 100 14.95 2.30 2.83
N ALA A 101 13.64 2.07 2.68
CA ALA A 101 12.77 1.55 3.73
C ALA A 101 13.19 0.14 4.18
N GLN A 102 13.61 -0.70 3.24
CA GLN A 102 14.15 -2.04 3.53
C GLN A 102 15.45 -1.98 4.33
N ARG A 103 16.33 -1.00 4.07
CA ARG A 103 17.55 -0.77 4.86
C ARG A 103 17.24 -0.29 6.28
N ASP A 104 16.27 0.61 6.41
CA ASP A 104 15.81 1.11 7.71
C ASP A 104 15.18 -0.01 8.57
N GLY A 105 14.69 -1.09 7.95
CA GLY A 105 14.07 -2.24 8.60
C GLY A 105 14.98 -3.43 8.92
N ILE A 106 16.30 -3.38 8.62
CA ILE A 106 17.20 -4.55 8.80
C ILE A 106 17.20 -5.10 10.24
N HIS A 107 17.04 -4.23 11.23
CA HIS A 107 17.08 -4.61 12.66
C HIS A 107 15.72 -4.45 13.35
N ASP A 108 14.65 -4.16 12.60
CA ASP A 108 13.30 -3.92 13.15
C ASP A 108 12.29 -4.71 12.32
N THR A 109 11.77 -5.80 12.90
CA THR A 109 10.83 -6.71 12.26
C THR A 109 9.55 -6.01 11.79
N ASN A 110 9.08 -4.99 12.53
CA ASN A 110 7.87 -4.25 12.16
C ASN A 110 8.13 -3.38 10.93
N LYS A 111 9.26 -2.66 10.90
CA LYS A 111 9.67 -1.85 9.75
C LYS A 111 9.96 -2.74 8.53
N GLN A 112 10.59 -3.89 8.73
CA GLN A 112 10.85 -4.87 7.67
C GLN A 112 9.54 -5.34 7.01
N ALA A 113 8.54 -5.74 7.81
CA ALA A 113 7.26 -6.21 7.29
C ALA A 113 6.52 -5.14 6.46
N GLN A 114 6.57 -3.87 6.89
CA GLN A 114 5.95 -2.75 6.17
C GLN A 114 6.66 -2.44 4.84
N ALA A 115 7.99 -2.47 4.84
CA ALA A 115 8.78 -2.30 3.64
C ALA A 115 8.56 -3.45 2.64
N GLU A 116 8.50 -4.69 3.14
CA GLU A 116 8.23 -5.88 2.33
C GLU A 116 6.84 -5.86 1.72
N ASN A 117 5.80 -5.45 2.47
CA ASN A 117 4.45 -5.30 1.94
C ASN A 117 4.41 -4.29 0.77
N SER A 118 5.07 -3.14 0.95
CA SER A 118 5.17 -2.11 -0.09
C SER A 118 5.91 -2.63 -1.33
N ARG A 119 6.97 -3.41 -1.13
CA ARG A 119 7.76 -4.05 -2.21
C ARG A 119 6.93 -5.08 -2.98
N GLN A 120 6.21 -5.97 -2.30
CA GLN A 120 5.34 -6.95 -2.96
C GLN A 120 4.25 -6.28 -3.78
N ARG A 121 3.64 -5.21 -3.23
CA ARG A 121 2.68 -4.39 -3.97
C ARG A 121 3.31 -3.77 -5.21
N PHE A 122 4.54 -3.24 -5.11
CA PHE A 122 5.24 -2.68 -6.26
C PHE A 122 5.54 -3.71 -7.34
N LEU A 123 6.04 -4.91 -6.97
CA LEU A 123 6.26 -6.01 -7.90
C LEU A 123 4.99 -6.41 -8.65
N LYS A 124 3.86 -6.48 -7.95
CA LYS A 124 2.55 -6.75 -8.56
C LYS A 124 2.22 -5.70 -9.62
N LEU A 125 2.34 -4.40 -9.29
CA LEU A 125 2.04 -3.32 -10.24
C LEU A 125 3.00 -3.31 -11.44
N ILE A 126 4.28 -3.64 -11.24
CA ILE A 126 5.23 -3.81 -12.36
C ILE A 126 4.77 -4.94 -13.28
N GLN A 127 4.34 -6.07 -12.70
CA GLN A 127 3.83 -7.20 -13.48
C GLN A 127 2.54 -6.85 -14.23
N ASP A 128 1.62 -6.14 -13.59
CA ASP A 128 0.38 -5.66 -14.19
C ASP A 128 0.68 -4.72 -15.38
N TYR A 129 1.65 -3.82 -15.24
CA TYR A 129 2.07 -2.94 -16.34
C TYR A 129 2.69 -3.74 -17.50
N ARG A 130 3.55 -4.72 -17.23
CA ARG A 130 4.11 -5.59 -18.29
C ARG A 130 3.02 -6.33 -19.07
N ILE A 131 1.95 -6.74 -18.40
CA ILE A 131 0.80 -7.37 -19.05
C ILE A 131 0.07 -6.38 -19.95
N VAL A 132 -0.16 -5.13 -19.49
CA VAL A 132 -0.78 -4.07 -20.31
C VAL A 132 0.03 -3.82 -21.60
N ASP A 133 1.35 -3.67 -21.49
CA ASP A 133 2.21 -3.45 -22.66
C ASP A 133 2.27 -4.68 -23.58
N SER A 134 2.30 -5.89 -23.02
CA SER A 134 2.27 -7.13 -23.80
C SER A 134 0.97 -7.29 -24.59
N ASN A 135 -0.17 -6.99 -23.97
CA ASN A 135 -1.47 -7.06 -24.61
C ASN A 135 -1.57 -6.05 -25.77
N TYR A 136 -1.14 -4.81 -25.53
CA TYR A 136 -1.14 -3.78 -26.57
C TYR A 136 -0.20 -4.14 -27.73
N LYS A 137 0.97 -4.73 -27.43
CA LYS A 137 1.89 -5.26 -28.46
C LYS A 137 1.21 -6.34 -29.32
N GLU A 138 0.50 -7.27 -28.71
CA GLU A 138 -0.19 -8.35 -29.43
C GLU A 138 -1.34 -7.81 -30.29
N GLU A 139 -2.15 -6.91 -29.76
CA GLU A 139 -3.24 -6.26 -30.51
C GLU A 139 -2.69 -5.43 -31.68
N ASN A 140 -1.58 -4.73 -31.50
CA ASN A 140 -0.92 -3.95 -32.55
C ASN A 140 -0.38 -4.85 -33.67
N LYS A 141 0.23 -6.00 -33.32
CA LYS A 141 0.67 -7.01 -34.29
C LYS A 141 -0.48 -7.60 -35.10
N GLU A 142 -1.59 -7.93 -34.43
CA GLU A 142 -2.79 -8.45 -35.08
C GLU A 142 -3.39 -7.43 -36.07
N GLN A 143 -3.41 -6.13 -35.72
CA GLN A 143 -3.82 -5.08 -36.65
C GLN A 143 -2.87 -4.98 -37.86
N ALA A 144 -1.55 -5.07 -37.64
CA ALA A 144 -0.57 -5.06 -38.73
C ALA A 144 -0.77 -6.24 -39.68
N LYS A 145 -1.01 -7.45 -39.14
CA LYS A 145 -1.35 -8.64 -39.92
C LYS A 145 -2.58 -8.42 -40.79
N ARG A 146 -3.66 -7.87 -40.24
CA ARG A 146 -4.89 -7.58 -41.00
C ARG A 146 -4.66 -6.58 -42.13
N GLN A 147 -3.90 -5.52 -41.87
CA GLN A 147 -3.57 -4.53 -42.91
C GLN A 147 -2.71 -5.12 -44.03
N TYR A 148 -1.75 -5.96 -43.67
CA TYR A 148 -0.93 -6.65 -44.66
C TYR A 148 -1.76 -7.62 -45.53
N MET A 149 -2.68 -8.39 -44.93
CA MET A 149 -3.58 -9.28 -45.68
C MET A 149 -4.56 -8.55 -46.60
N ILE A 150 -4.93 -7.29 -46.30
CA ILE A 150 -5.72 -6.46 -47.22
C ILE A 150 -4.92 -6.11 -48.48
N ILE A 151 -3.61 -5.86 -48.32
CA ILE A 151 -2.71 -5.53 -49.44
C ILE A 151 -2.35 -6.79 -50.24
N GLN A 152 -2.09 -7.90 -49.54
CA GLN A 152 -1.64 -9.16 -50.11
C GLN A 152 -2.50 -10.33 -49.58
N PRO A 153 -3.69 -10.57 -50.16
CA PRO A 153 -4.64 -11.57 -49.67
C PRO A 153 -4.17 -13.02 -49.82
N GLU A 154 -3.20 -13.27 -50.71
CA GLU A 154 -2.62 -14.59 -50.96
C GLU A 154 -1.36 -14.88 -50.11
N ALA A 155 -1.02 -14.01 -49.15
CA ALA A 155 0.15 -14.19 -48.31
C ALA A 155 -0.03 -15.37 -47.34
N THR A 156 1.00 -16.21 -47.24
CA THR A 156 1.06 -17.28 -46.25
C THR A 156 1.30 -16.74 -44.84
N GLU A 157 0.92 -17.49 -43.80
CA GLU A 157 1.12 -17.04 -42.41
C GLU A 157 2.59 -16.74 -42.08
N ASP A 158 3.51 -17.53 -42.64
CA ASP A 158 4.96 -17.32 -42.48
C ASP A 158 5.45 -16.03 -43.14
N GLU A 159 4.89 -15.67 -44.32
CA GLU A 159 5.21 -14.41 -45.01
C GLU A 159 4.64 -13.19 -44.27
N VAL A 160 3.45 -13.33 -43.70
CA VAL A 160 2.82 -12.28 -42.87
C VAL A 160 3.65 -12.03 -41.62
N GLU A 161 4.08 -13.09 -40.92
CA GLU A 161 4.92 -12.99 -39.72
C GLU A 161 6.29 -12.37 -40.06
N ALA A 162 6.90 -12.79 -41.17
CA ALA A 162 8.13 -12.20 -41.66
C ALA A 162 7.98 -10.71 -42.01
N ALA A 163 6.83 -10.30 -42.56
CA ALA A 163 6.53 -8.91 -42.92
C ALA A 163 6.28 -8.00 -41.69
N ILE A 164 5.88 -8.55 -40.55
CA ILE A 164 5.69 -7.79 -39.29
C ILE A 164 6.90 -7.87 -38.34
N SER A 165 7.91 -8.68 -38.65
CA SER A 165 9.14 -8.81 -37.85
C SER A 165 10.09 -7.61 -38.02
N ASP A 166 10.79 -7.22 -36.94
CA ASP A 166 11.46 -5.91 -36.82
C ASP A 166 12.52 -5.57 -37.87
N VAL A 167 13.36 -6.53 -38.28
CA VAL A 167 14.57 -6.23 -39.06
C VAL A 167 14.35 -6.43 -40.57
N GLY A 168 13.40 -7.27 -40.98
CA GLY A 168 13.09 -7.54 -42.39
C GLY A 168 11.73 -7.01 -42.86
N GLY A 169 10.81 -6.77 -41.93
CA GLY A 169 9.41 -6.48 -42.23
C GLY A 169 9.18 -5.20 -43.00
N GLN A 170 9.90 -4.11 -42.66
CA GLN A 170 9.77 -2.84 -43.38
C GLN A 170 10.16 -2.94 -44.86
N GLN A 171 11.19 -3.71 -45.19
CA GLN A 171 11.64 -3.91 -46.57
C GLN A 171 10.67 -4.81 -47.34
N ILE A 172 10.19 -5.88 -46.72
CA ILE A 172 9.19 -6.80 -47.30
C ILE A 172 7.88 -6.06 -47.58
N PHE A 173 7.42 -5.25 -46.62
CA PHE A 173 6.21 -4.45 -46.75
C PHE A 173 6.34 -3.37 -47.84
N SER A 174 7.46 -2.64 -47.85
CA SER A 174 7.75 -1.65 -48.90
C SER A 174 7.80 -2.29 -50.29
N GLN A 175 8.41 -3.46 -50.41
CA GLN A 175 8.49 -4.19 -51.68
C GLN A 175 7.11 -4.70 -52.15
N ALA A 176 6.29 -5.21 -51.23
CA ALA A 176 4.91 -5.63 -51.53
C ALA A 176 4.06 -4.46 -52.04
N LEU A 177 4.18 -3.29 -51.40
CA LEU A 177 3.48 -2.07 -51.82
C LEU A 177 3.95 -1.51 -53.17
N LEU A 178 5.23 -1.67 -53.52
CA LEU A 178 5.76 -1.26 -54.82
C LEU A 178 5.29 -2.18 -55.96
N ASN A 179 5.07 -3.47 -55.65
CA ASN A 179 4.57 -4.46 -56.59
C ASN A 179 3.04 -4.37 -56.78
N ALA A 180 2.30 -3.96 -55.74
CA ALA A 180 0.91 -3.59 -55.87
C ALA A 180 0.80 -2.34 -56.76
N ASN A 181 -0.04 -2.38 -57.81
CA ASN A 181 -0.14 -1.35 -58.86
C ASN A 181 -0.71 0.02 -58.39
N ARG A 182 -0.57 0.34 -57.10
CA ARG A 182 -1.18 1.47 -56.37
C ARG A 182 -0.13 2.34 -55.67
N ARG A 183 0.77 2.95 -56.46
CA ARG A 183 1.90 3.77 -55.96
C ARG A 183 1.51 4.94 -55.04
N GLY A 184 0.30 5.49 -55.16
CA GLY A 184 -0.19 6.56 -54.29
C GLY A 184 -0.57 6.08 -52.89
N GLU A 185 -1.25 4.93 -52.80
CA GLU A 185 -1.64 4.27 -51.55
C GLU A 185 -0.43 3.65 -50.84
N ALA A 186 0.58 3.22 -51.61
CA ALA A 186 1.84 2.69 -51.10
C ALA A 186 2.61 3.66 -50.19
N LYS A 187 2.64 4.97 -50.50
CA LYS A 187 3.37 5.94 -49.65
C LYS A 187 2.72 6.12 -48.28
N THR A 188 1.39 6.17 -48.24
CA THR A 188 0.63 6.34 -47.00
C THR A 188 0.72 5.08 -46.14
N ALA A 189 0.57 3.90 -46.74
CA ALA A 189 0.69 2.63 -46.03
C ALA A 189 2.11 2.40 -45.47
N LEU A 190 3.15 2.79 -46.21
CA LEU A 190 4.53 2.72 -45.72
C LEU A 190 4.75 3.63 -44.51
N ALA A 191 4.26 4.88 -44.57
CA ALA A 191 4.38 5.82 -43.45
C ALA A 191 3.66 5.31 -42.18
N GLU A 192 2.50 4.67 -42.34
CA GLU A 192 1.76 4.04 -41.24
C GLU A 192 2.54 2.87 -40.62
N VAL A 193 3.12 2.00 -41.45
CA VAL A 193 3.95 0.87 -40.95
C VAL A 193 5.21 1.36 -40.24
N GLN A 194 5.85 2.42 -40.74
CA GLN A 194 7.00 3.01 -40.06
C GLN A 194 6.62 3.60 -38.69
N ALA A 195 5.50 4.33 -38.62
CA ALA A 195 5.00 4.88 -37.36
C ALA A 195 4.69 3.77 -36.36
N ARG A 196 4.03 2.70 -36.80
CA ARG A 196 3.70 1.53 -35.97
C ARG A 196 4.96 0.80 -35.48
N HIS A 197 5.94 0.60 -36.34
CA HIS A 197 7.21 -0.02 -35.93
C HIS A 197 7.92 0.81 -34.86
N GLN A 198 7.92 2.14 -34.99
CA GLN A 198 8.47 3.02 -33.96
C GLN A 198 7.72 2.89 -32.62
N GLU A 199 6.39 2.70 -32.65
CA GLU A 199 5.60 2.42 -31.45
C GLU A 199 5.95 1.06 -30.82
N LEU A 200 6.11 0.01 -31.64
CA LEU A 200 6.54 -1.31 -31.16
C LEU A 200 7.92 -1.25 -30.48
N LEU A 201 8.89 -0.54 -31.07
CA LEU A 201 10.21 -0.35 -30.46
C LEU A 201 10.13 0.39 -29.11
N LYS A 202 9.24 1.37 -28.98
CA LYS A 202 9.00 2.06 -27.70
C LYS A 202 8.46 1.08 -26.64
N LEU A 203 7.50 0.23 -27.01
CA LEU A 203 6.95 -0.79 -26.11
C LEU A 203 8.01 -1.81 -25.71
N GLU A 204 8.81 -2.31 -26.65
CA GLU A 204 9.87 -3.26 -26.33
C GLU A 204 10.92 -2.69 -25.39
N LYS A 205 11.30 -1.43 -25.59
CA LYS A 205 12.16 -0.70 -24.67
C LYS A 205 11.52 -0.61 -23.27
N SER A 206 10.25 -0.22 -23.18
CA SER A 206 9.54 -0.12 -21.90
C SER A 206 9.44 -1.48 -21.19
N MET A 207 9.09 -2.55 -21.91
CA MET A 207 9.05 -3.92 -21.37
C MET A 207 10.41 -4.41 -20.89
N ALA A 208 11.50 -4.05 -21.58
CA ALA A 208 12.86 -4.36 -21.16
C ALA A 208 13.23 -3.62 -19.87
N GLU A 209 12.91 -2.32 -19.77
CA GLU A 209 13.11 -1.51 -18.57
C GLU A 209 12.30 -2.05 -17.38
N LEU A 210 11.03 -2.41 -17.59
CA LEU A 210 10.17 -3.04 -16.59
C LEU A 210 10.72 -4.40 -16.13
N THR A 211 11.26 -5.20 -17.05
CA THR A 211 11.85 -6.50 -16.70
C THR A 211 13.13 -6.33 -15.88
N GLN A 212 13.98 -5.36 -16.24
CA GLN A 212 15.15 -5.01 -15.45
C GLN A 212 14.74 -4.53 -14.04
N LEU A 213 13.74 -3.65 -13.96
CA LEU A 213 13.20 -3.17 -12.69
C LEU A 213 12.63 -4.30 -11.83
N PHE A 214 11.90 -5.24 -12.43
CA PHE A 214 11.36 -6.41 -11.75
C PHE A 214 12.50 -7.23 -11.10
N ASN A 215 13.53 -7.56 -11.89
CA ASN A 215 14.70 -8.28 -11.39
C ASN A 215 15.42 -7.51 -10.28
N ASP A 216 15.60 -6.19 -10.44
CA ASP A 216 16.25 -5.32 -9.44
C ASP A 216 15.49 -5.28 -8.09
N MET A 217 14.18 -5.56 -8.10
CA MET A 217 13.31 -5.58 -6.93
C MET A 217 13.12 -7.00 -6.35
N GLU A 218 13.37 -8.06 -7.14
CA GLU A 218 13.47 -9.44 -6.67
C GLU A 218 14.82 -9.75 -6.05
N GLU A 219 15.94 -9.27 -6.61
CA GLU A 219 17.28 -9.53 -6.07
C GLU A 219 17.45 -9.07 -4.62
N LEU A 220 16.72 -8.00 -4.23
CA LEU A 220 16.68 -7.49 -2.86
C LEU A 220 16.18 -8.49 -1.81
N VAL A 221 15.45 -9.53 -2.25
CA VAL A 221 14.87 -10.53 -1.35
C VAL A 221 15.94 -11.49 -0.81
N ILE A 222 16.99 -11.77 -1.60
CA ILE A 222 17.97 -12.81 -1.25
C ILE A 222 18.87 -12.37 -0.08
N GLU A 223 19.16 -11.09 0.08
CA GLU A 223 19.93 -10.58 1.24
C GLU A 223 19.11 -10.55 2.54
N GLN A 224 17.77 -10.64 2.50
CA GLN A 224 16.90 -10.45 3.68
C GLN A 224 16.20 -11.74 4.17
N GLN A 225 16.28 -12.84 3.42
CA GLN A 225 15.50 -14.05 3.68
C GLN A 225 15.96 -14.88 4.91
N GLU A 226 17.04 -14.51 5.60
CA GLU A 226 17.48 -15.26 6.80
C GLU A 226 16.54 -15.06 8.02
N ASN A 227 15.64 -14.05 8.02
CA ASN A 227 14.79 -13.71 9.17
C ASN A 227 13.28 -13.47 8.85
N VAL A 228 12.71 -14.06 7.80
CA VAL A 228 11.31 -13.78 7.40
C VAL A 228 10.25 -14.65 8.11
N ASP A 229 10.66 -15.61 8.95
CA ASP A 229 9.76 -16.55 9.63
C ASP A 229 9.10 -16.01 10.93
N VAL A 230 9.08 -14.68 11.11
CA VAL A 230 8.61 -14.01 12.36
C VAL A 230 7.26 -13.32 12.18
N ILE A 231 6.77 -13.14 10.94
CA ILE A 231 5.51 -12.43 10.68
C ILE A 231 4.30 -13.21 11.19
N ASP A 232 4.30 -14.54 11.08
CA ASP A 232 3.22 -15.39 11.60
C ASP A 232 3.16 -15.36 13.14
N LYS A 233 4.30 -15.19 13.83
CA LYS A 233 4.37 -15.10 15.29
C LYS A 233 3.88 -13.76 15.86
N ASN A 234 4.20 -12.65 15.20
CA ASN A 234 3.84 -11.33 15.73
C ASN A 234 2.33 -11.03 15.65
N VAL A 235 1.60 -11.63 14.69
CA VAL A 235 0.13 -11.54 14.65
C VAL A 235 -0.49 -12.36 15.79
N GLU A 236 0.06 -13.54 16.08
CA GLU A 236 -0.36 -14.39 17.19
C GLU A 236 -0.07 -13.72 18.56
N ASP A 237 1.10 -13.11 18.72
CA ASP A 237 1.49 -12.39 19.94
C ASP A 237 0.68 -11.10 20.14
N ALA A 238 0.40 -10.32 19.08
CA ALA A 238 -0.47 -9.14 19.19
C ALA A 238 -1.92 -9.52 19.54
N GLN A 239 -2.39 -10.68 19.06
CA GLN A 239 -3.71 -11.20 19.41
C GLN A 239 -3.76 -11.67 20.87
N LEU A 240 -2.68 -12.30 21.37
CA LEU A 240 -2.49 -12.66 22.77
C LEU A 240 -2.43 -11.43 23.70
N ASP A 241 -1.75 -10.35 23.30
CA ASP A 241 -1.64 -9.12 24.10
C ASP A 241 -2.98 -8.36 24.19
N VAL A 242 -3.77 -8.35 23.11
CA VAL A 242 -5.14 -7.79 23.13
C VAL A 242 -6.06 -8.65 24.01
N GLU A 243 -5.95 -9.98 23.95
CA GLU A 243 -6.74 -10.88 24.80
C GLU A 243 -6.38 -10.73 26.29
N GLN A 244 -5.09 -10.59 26.62
CA GLN A 244 -4.64 -10.30 27.98
C GLN A 244 -5.10 -8.91 28.45
N GLY A 245 -5.04 -7.88 27.58
CA GLY A 245 -5.54 -6.53 27.87
C GLY A 245 -7.03 -6.49 28.18
N VAL A 246 -7.86 -7.22 27.43
CA VAL A 246 -9.30 -7.38 27.71
C VAL A 246 -9.52 -8.14 29.03
N GLY A 247 -8.70 -9.15 29.34
CA GLY A 247 -8.75 -9.87 30.61
C GLY A 247 -8.43 -9.02 31.84
N HIS A 248 -7.47 -8.09 31.73
CA HIS A 248 -7.10 -7.17 32.81
C HIS A 248 -8.15 -6.09 33.06
N THR A 249 -8.82 -5.58 32.02
CA THR A 249 -9.91 -4.61 32.17
C THR A 249 -11.15 -5.24 32.83
N ASP A 250 -11.49 -6.49 32.50
CA ASP A 250 -12.63 -7.17 33.13
C ASP A 250 -12.36 -7.50 34.62
N LYS A 251 -11.12 -7.87 34.97
CA LYS A 251 -10.69 -8.01 36.39
C LYS A 251 -10.72 -6.68 37.13
N ALA A 252 -10.31 -5.57 36.50
CA ALA A 252 -10.36 -4.24 37.09
C ALA A 252 -11.80 -3.77 37.35
N VAL A 253 -12.72 -4.00 36.40
CA VAL A 253 -14.15 -3.67 36.56
C VAL A 253 -14.80 -4.52 37.65
N LYS A 254 -14.51 -5.84 37.70
CA LYS A 254 -15.03 -6.74 38.75
C LYS A 254 -14.49 -6.38 40.13
N SER A 255 -13.21 -6.04 40.25
CA SER A 255 -12.60 -5.58 41.51
C SER A 255 -13.20 -4.25 41.98
N ALA A 256 -13.34 -3.28 41.07
CA ALA A 256 -13.96 -1.99 41.36
C ALA A 256 -15.44 -2.13 41.78
N ARG A 257 -16.22 -3.02 41.13
CA ARG A 257 -17.60 -3.32 41.54
C ARG A 257 -17.66 -4.00 42.92
N LYS A 258 -16.73 -4.92 43.22
CA LYS A 258 -16.68 -5.63 44.50
C LYS A 258 -16.31 -4.68 45.65
N ALA A 259 -15.37 -3.76 45.43
CA ALA A 259 -15.00 -2.72 46.39
C ALA A 259 -16.21 -1.80 46.73
N ARG A 260 -16.98 -1.37 45.72
CA ARG A 260 -18.20 -0.56 45.94
C ARG A 260 -19.26 -1.31 46.78
N LYS A 261 -19.48 -2.60 46.50
CA LYS A 261 -20.44 -3.42 47.27
C LYS A 261 -19.99 -3.65 48.73
N ASN A 262 -18.69 -3.78 48.97
CA ASN A 262 -18.15 -3.93 50.33
C ASN A 262 -18.28 -2.64 51.15
N LYS A 263 -18.12 -1.46 50.52
CA LYS A 263 -18.33 -0.16 51.17
C LYS A 263 -19.78 0.03 51.62
N ILE A 264 -20.74 -0.39 50.80
CA ILE A 264 -22.19 -0.35 51.14
C ILE A 264 -22.50 -1.31 52.30
N ARG A 265 -21.93 -2.51 52.32
CA ARG A 265 -22.09 -3.45 53.44
C ARG A 265 -21.54 -2.88 54.76
N CYS A 266 -20.38 -2.22 54.71
CA CYS A 266 -19.81 -1.57 55.89
C CYS A 266 -20.73 -0.45 56.42
N TRP A 267 -21.26 0.40 55.53
CA TRP A 267 -22.23 1.44 55.90
C TRP A 267 -23.51 0.90 56.55
N LEU A 268 -24.04 -0.21 56.03
CA LEU A 268 -25.22 -0.88 56.62
C LEU A 268 -24.96 -1.41 58.03
N ILE A 269 -23.78 -2.00 58.27
CA ILE A 269 -23.40 -2.50 59.59
C ILE A 269 -23.26 -1.35 60.59
N VAL A 270 -22.61 -0.25 60.18
CA VAL A 270 -22.47 0.94 61.03
C VAL A 270 -23.85 1.53 61.38
N PHE A 271 -24.76 1.61 60.41
CA PHE A 271 -26.13 2.07 60.67
C PHE A 271 -26.88 1.18 61.66
N ALA A 272 -26.77 -0.15 61.53
CA ALA A 272 -27.39 -1.10 62.45
C ALA A 272 -26.88 -0.92 63.90
N ILE A 273 -25.58 -0.70 64.08
CA ILE A 273 -24.99 -0.46 65.41
C ILE A 273 -25.55 0.83 66.03
N ILE A 274 -25.69 1.90 65.25
CA ILE A 274 -26.27 3.17 65.73
C ILE A 274 -27.70 2.97 66.21
N VAL A 275 -28.53 2.22 65.46
CA VAL A 275 -29.91 1.91 65.87
C VAL A 275 -29.94 1.15 67.20
N VAL A 276 -29.06 0.16 67.39
CA VAL A 276 -28.97 -0.59 68.66
C VAL A 276 -28.60 0.33 69.82
N VAL A 277 -27.62 1.21 69.65
CA VAL A 277 -27.22 2.18 70.68
C VAL A 277 -28.38 3.10 71.04
N VAL A 278 -29.12 3.61 70.05
CA VAL A 278 -30.30 4.45 70.28
C VAL A 278 -31.36 3.71 71.09
N VAL A 279 -31.66 2.45 70.74
CA VAL A 279 -32.63 1.63 71.50
C VAL A 279 -32.16 1.41 72.94
N VAL A 280 -30.88 1.08 73.16
CA VAL A 280 -30.31 0.86 74.50
C VAL A 280 -30.32 2.11 75.35
N VAL A 281 -30.20 3.31 74.78
CA VAL A 281 -30.23 4.57 75.53
C VAL A 281 -31.66 5.05 75.76
N VAL A 282 -32.53 4.94 74.76
CA VAL A 282 -33.90 5.48 74.81
C VAL A 282 -34.83 4.59 75.65
N VAL A 283 -34.71 3.26 75.57
CA VAL A 283 -35.57 2.35 76.34
C VAL A 283 -35.46 2.57 77.87
N PRO A 284 -34.26 2.61 78.49
CA PRO A 284 -34.16 2.89 79.92
C PRO A 284 -34.55 4.33 80.28
N ALA A 285 -34.34 5.30 79.39
CA ALA A 285 -34.81 6.67 79.62
C ALA A 285 -36.36 6.74 79.65
N VAL A 286 -37.06 6.04 78.75
CA VAL A 286 -38.52 6.00 78.71
C VAL A 286 -39.11 5.19 79.87
N VAL A 287 -38.47 4.07 80.26
CA VAL A 287 -38.89 3.26 81.42
C VAL A 287 -38.71 4.01 82.74
N LYS A 288 -37.71 4.89 82.84
CA LYS A 288 -37.48 5.72 84.05
C LYS A 288 -38.39 6.95 84.14
N THR A 289 -39.10 7.28 83.06
CA THR A 289 -40.01 8.44 82.97
C THR A 289 -41.50 8.04 83.04
N ARG A 290 -41.82 6.76 83.25
CA ARG A 290 -43.15 6.26 83.64
C ARG A 290 -43.15 5.84 85.09
#